data_AF-A0AAV7JDK8-F1
#
_entry.id   AF-A0AAV7JDK8-F1
#
_cell.length_a   1.000
_cell.length_b   1.000
_cell.length_c   1.000
_cell.angle_alpha   90.00
_cell.angle_beta   90.00
_cell.angle_gamma   90.00
#
_symmetry.space_group_name_H-M   'P 1'
#
loop_
_entity.id
_entity.type
_entity.pdbx_description
1 polymer ?
#
loop_
_entity_poly.entity_id
_entity_poly.type
_entity_poly.pdbx_seq_one_letter_code
_entity_poly.pdbx_strand_id
1 'polypeptide(L)'
;MPFLPASLIRLTYTFLQVPDLTNLESGKLEQLRKCFKKSWITQINPEELSIYEAEITTNNAAESYHAKLKSIIKTPHPRVWNFLKTLNNIIEDIDNEMGRLRLGHSISRSWKSKHVLKDQQREVIKEKFIFGELILW
;
A
#
# COMPACT_ATOMS: atom_id res chain seq x y z
N MET A 1 3.08 5.75 -1.24
CA MET A 1 3.51 5.25 -2.56
C MET A 1 2.65 5.90 -3.63
N PRO A 2 3.21 6.26 -4.80
CA PRO A 2 2.49 7.05 -5.78
C PRO A 2 1.50 6.17 -6.55
N PHE A 3 0.25 6.58 -6.47
CA PHE A 3 -0.89 5.95 -7.15
C PHE A 3 -1.09 6.51 -8.56
N LEU A 4 -0.05 7.09 -9.16
CA LEU A 4 -0.10 7.68 -10.49
C LEU A 4 0.65 6.78 -11.48
N PRO A 5 0.19 6.70 -12.74
CA PRO A 5 0.95 6.08 -13.82
C PRO A 5 2.37 6.66 -13.88
N ALA A 6 3.36 5.82 -14.20
CA ALA A 6 4.76 6.23 -14.33
C ALA A 6 4.94 7.41 -15.31
N SER A 7 4.12 7.47 -16.36
CA SER A 7 4.07 8.58 -17.33
C SER A 7 3.70 9.90 -16.66
N LEU A 8 2.69 9.93 -15.79
CA LEU A 8 2.31 11.12 -15.04
C LEU A 8 3.30 11.51 -13.96
N ILE A 9 3.98 10.55 -13.32
CA ILE A 9 5.05 10.86 -12.37
C ILE A 9 6.19 11.61 -13.07
N ARG A 10 6.54 11.21 -14.30
CA ARG A 10 7.51 11.98 -15.11
C ARG A 10 6.97 13.34 -15.50
N LEU A 11 5.72 13.40 -15.96
CA LEU A 11 5.10 14.62 -16.45
C LEU A 11 4.98 15.68 -15.35
N THR A 12 4.58 15.28 -14.13
CA THR A 12 4.57 16.14 -12.94
C THR A 12 5.96 16.65 -12.57
N TYR A 13 6.99 15.80 -12.66
CA TYR A 13 8.37 16.25 -12.45
C TYR A 13 8.81 17.28 -13.50
N THR A 14 8.38 17.14 -14.76
CA THR A 14 8.65 18.14 -15.82
C THR A 14 7.90 19.45 -15.55
N PHE A 15 6.65 19.40 -15.09
CA PHE A 15 5.91 20.61 -14.68
C PHE A 15 6.55 21.33 -13.50
N LEU A 16 7.10 20.60 -12.53
CA LEU A 16 7.86 21.17 -11.42
C LEU A 16 9.14 21.88 -11.87
N GLN A 17 9.57 21.75 -13.13
CA GLN A 17 10.70 22.49 -13.70
C GLN A 17 10.30 23.76 -14.45
N VAL A 18 9.00 24.01 -14.68
CA VAL A 18 8.53 25.17 -15.45
C VAL A 18 8.80 26.46 -14.65
N PRO A 19 9.45 27.46 -15.26
CA PRO A 19 9.90 28.68 -14.58
C PRO A 19 8.77 29.55 -14.02
N ASP A 20 7.54 29.42 -14.50
CA ASP A 20 6.43 30.29 -14.09
C ASP A 20 5.97 30.06 -12.64
N LEU A 21 6.23 28.86 -12.08
CA LEU A 21 5.98 28.53 -10.67
C LEU A 21 7.14 28.95 -9.74
N THR A 22 8.26 29.42 -10.29
CA THR A 22 9.50 29.69 -9.53
C THR A 22 9.52 31.04 -8.82
N ASN A 23 8.59 31.93 -9.16
CA ASN A 23 8.56 33.29 -8.63
C ASN A 23 7.88 33.43 -7.26
N LEU A 24 7.20 32.39 -6.74
CA LEU A 24 6.35 32.55 -5.55
C LEU A 24 6.88 31.93 -4.25
N GLU A 25 7.69 30.87 -4.25
CA GLU A 25 8.21 30.26 -2.99
C GLU A 25 9.57 29.55 -3.22
N SER A 26 10.66 30.33 -3.27
CA SER A 26 11.96 29.90 -3.83
C SER A 26 12.76 28.88 -3.00
N GLY A 27 12.52 28.75 -1.69
CA GLY A 27 13.32 27.87 -0.82
C GLY A 27 12.75 26.44 -0.67
N LYS A 28 11.47 26.33 -0.35
CA LYS A 28 10.81 25.04 -0.05
C LYS A 28 10.54 24.23 -1.32
N LEU A 29 10.20 24.91 -2.42
CA LEU A 29 9.91 24.26 -3.70
C LEU A 29 11.19 23.67 -4.32
N GLU A 30 12.32 24.33 -4.15
CA GLU A 30 13.63 23.81 -4.59
C GLU A 30 14.07 22.60 -3.76
N GLN A 31 13.86 22.63 -2.43
CA GLN A 31 14.09 21.46 -1.56
C GLN A 31 13.20 20.29 -1.94
N LEU A 32 11.92 20.54 -2.22
CA LEU A 32 10.98 19.53 -2.70
C LEU A 32 11.45 18.94 -4.03
N ARG A 33 11.83 19.76 -5.01
CA ARG A 33 12.36 19.33 -6.32
C ARG A 33 13.59 18.44 -6.17
N LYS A 34 14.54 18.84 -5.30
CA LYS A 34 15.76 18.08 -5.04
C LYS A 34 15.45 16.74 -4.36
N CYS A 35 14.55 16.74 -3.38
CA CYS A 35 14.12 15.53 -2.68
C CYS A 35 13.40 14.56 -3.63
N PHE A 36 12.47 15.08 -4.44
CA PHE A 36 11.69 14.33 -5.42
C PHE A 36 12.60 13.72 -6.48
N LYS A 37 13.52 14.49 -7.06
CA LYS A 37 14.50 13.98 -8.04
C LYS A 37 15.32 12.85 -7.45
N LYS A 38 15.95 13.09 -6.30
CA LYS A 38 16.86 12.14 -5.66
C LYS A 38 16.14 10.83 -5.33
N SER A 39 14.97 10.93 -4.72
CA SER A 39 14.28 9.76 -4.15
C SER A 39 13.44 9.01 -5.19
N TRP A 40 12.77 9.72 -6.09
CA TRP A 40 11.68 9.17 -6.91
C TRP A 40 11.96 9.17 -8.42
N ILE A 41 13.05 9.80 -8.85
CA ILE A 41 13.50 9.75 -10.25
C ILE A 41 14.82 9.00 -10.38
N THR A 42 15.77 9.24 -9.46
CA THR A 42 17.13 8.69 -9.57
C THR A 42 17.33 7.37 -8.82
N GLN A 43 16.72 7.22 -7.64
CA GLN A 43 16.92 6.01 -6.81
C GLN A 43 15.92 4.90 -7.07
N ILE A 44 14.67 5.27 -7.39
CA ILE A 44 13.56 4.34 -7.59
C ILE A 44 12.92 4.83 -8.88
N ASN A 45 13.16 4.16 -10.01
CA ASN A 45 12.67 4.63 -11.30
C ASN A 45 11.14 4.81 -11.27
N PRO A 46 10.55 5.76 -11.99
CA PRO A 46 9.09 5.99 -11.94
C PRO A 46 8.25 4.77 -12.31
N GLU A 47 8.78 3.86 -13.13
CA GLU A 47 8.20 2.55 -13.45
C GLU A 47 8.14 1.62 -12.24
N GLU A 48 9.21 1.59 -11.43
CA GLU A 48 9.31 0.76 -10.22
C GLU A 48 8.59 1.40 -9.02
N LEU A 49 8.46 2.73 -9.06
CA LEU A 49 7.77 3.51 -8.05
C LEU A 49 6.25 3.48 -8.24
N SER A 50 5.78 3.41 -9.49
CA SER A 50 4.36 3.40 -9.81
C SER A 50 3.72 2.08 -9.37
N ILE A 51 2.84 2.17 -8.39
CA ILE A 51 1.98 1.06 -7.95
C ILE A 51 0.58 1.17 -8.56
N TYR A 52 0.43 1.94 -9.65
CA TYR A 52 -0.86 2.20 -10.28
C TYR A 52 -1.54 0.90 -10.74
N GLU A 53 -0.78 0.05 -11.42
CA GLU A 53 -1.21 -1.27 -11.92
C GLU A 53 -0.76 -2.43 -11.04
N ALA A 54 -0.03 -2.18 -9.96
CA ALA A 54 0.43 -3.23 -9.07
C ALA A 54 -0.74 -3.87 -8.31
N GLU A 55 -0.88 -5.19 -8.45
CA GLU A 55 -1.83 -6.02 -7.70
C GLU A 55 -1.57 -5.94 -6.19
N ILE A 56 -0.29 -5.89 -5.79
CA ILE A 56 0.14 -5.75 -4.40
C ILE A 56 0.91 -4.44 -4.26
N THR A 57 0.29 -3.47 -3.58
CA THR A 57 0.83 -2.10 -3.50
C THR A 57 1.91 -1.91 -2.46
N THR A 58 2.00 -2.80 -1.48
CA THR A 58 2.86 -2.63 -0.30
C THR A 58 3.05 -3.98 0.40
N ASN A 59 4.14 -4.11 1.16
CA ASN A 59 4.39 -5.22 2.09
C ASN A 59 3.40 -5.29 3.27
N ASN A 60 2.29 -4.54 3.22
CA ASN A 60 1.28 -4.46 4.26
C ASN A 60 0.75 -5.84 4.67
N ALA A 61 0.65 -6.78 3.73
CA ALA A 61 0.19 -8.13 4.03
C ALA A 61 1.17 -8.88 4.94
N ALA A 62 2.47 -8.93 4.60
CA ALA A 62 3.46 -9.60 5.44
C ALA A 62 3.71 -8.84 6.74
N GLU A 63 3.70 -7.51 6.72
CA GLU A 63 3.81 -6.68 7.93
C GLU A 63 2.62 -6.89 8.87
N SER A 64 1.39 -6.94 8.34
CA SER A 64 0.19 -7.22 9.12
C SER A 64 0.21 -8.64 9.68
N TYR A 65 0.66 -9.61 8.88
CA TYR A 65 0.86 -10.98 9.33
C TYR A 65 1.88 -11.04 10.47
N HIS A 66 3.05 -10.42 10.32
CA HIS A 66 4.07 -10.35 11.37
C HIS A 66 3.59 -9.63 12.62
N ALA A 67 2.82 -8.55 12.48
CA ALA A 67 2.22 -7.83 13.60
C ALA A 67 1.22 -8.73 14.36
N LYS A 68 0.39 -9.48 13.63
CA LYS A 68 -0.56 -10.44 14.21
C LYS A 68 0.18 -11.57 14.92
N LEU A 69 1.20 -12.13 14.28
CA LEU A 69 2.03 -13.19 14.84
C LEU A 69 2.70 -12.74 16.15
N LYS A 70 3.28 -11.54 16.18
CA LYS A 70 3.82 -10.93 17.40
C LYS A 70 2.76 -10.76 18.49
N SER A 71 1.55 -10.32 18.14
CA SER A 71 0.43 -10.16 19.08
C SER A 71 -0.02 -11.49 19.70
N ILE A 72 0.10 -12.60 18.97
CA ILE A 72 -0.28 -13.93 19.45
C ILE A 72 0.83 -14.52 20.34
N ILE A 73 2.09 -14.44 19.91
CA ILE A 73 3.24 -15.00 20.62
C ILE A 73 3.52 -14.25 21.94
N LYS A 74 3.22 -12.93 21.98
CA LYS A 74 3.34 -12.03 23.15
C LYS A 74 4.72 -11.96 23.81
N THR A 75 5.72 -12.61 23.24
CA THR A 75 7.07 -12.75 23.79
C THR A 75 8.10 -12.47 22.69
N PRO A 76 9.14 -11.65 22.92
CA PRO A 76 10.14 -11.33 21.90
C PRO A 76 10.96 -12.54 21.46
N HIS A 77 11.24 -13.46 22.38
CA HIS A 77 12.02 -14.68 22.14
C HIS A 77 11.32 -15.91 22.73
N PRO A 78 10.27 -16.43 22.06
CA PRO A 78 9.64 -17.67 22.49
C PRO A 78 10.63 -18.84 22.37
N ARG A 79 10.51 -19.81 23.28
CA ARG A 79 11.17 -21.11 23.08
C ARG A 79 10.66 -21.73 21.77
N VAL A 80 11.55 -22.36 21.00
CA VAL A 80 11.25 -22.92 19.66
C VAL A 80 9.97 -23.77 19.66
N TRP A 81 9.81 -24.65 20.65
CA TRP A 81 8.62 -25.50 20.76
C TRP A 81 7.32 -24.72 20.99
N ASN A 82 7.36 -23.65 21.77
CA ASN A 82 6.19 -22.79 22.01
C ASN A 82 5.84 -21.99 20.76
N PHE A 83 6.84 -21.56 20.01
CA PHE A 83 6.65 -20.90 18.72
C PHE A 83 5.99 -21.84 17.72
N LEU A 84 6.52 -23.05 17.55
CA LEU A 84 5.98 -24.06 16.63
C LEU A 84 4.55 -24.46 17.01
N LYS A 85 4.27 -24.67 18.30
CA LYS A 85 2.90 -24.94 18.79
C LYS A 85 1.95 -23.81 18.43
N THR A 86 2.38 -22.56 18.58
CA THR A 86 1.56 -21.39 18.24
C THR A 86 1.28 -21.32 16.74
N LEU A 87 2.27 -21.62 15.89
CA LEU A 87 2.08 -21.68 14.44
C LEU A 87 1.10 -22.78 14.04
N ASN A 88 1.22 -23.98 14.60
CA ASN A 88 0.31 -25.08 14.31
C ASN A 88 -1.14 -24.71 14.66
N ASN A 89 -1.36 -24.09 15.82
CA ASN A 89 -2.70 -23.63 16.21
C ASN A 89 -3.27 -22.60 15.22
N ILE A 90 -2.45 -21.67 14.72
CA ILE A 90 -2.89 -20.67 13.72
C ILE A 90 -3.29 -21.36 12.42
N ILE A 91 -2.51 -22.34 11.95
CA ILE A 91 -2.80 -23.10 10.73
C ILE A 91 -4.12 -23.87 10.90
N GLU A 92 -4.29 -24.55 12.04
CA GLU A 92 -5.51 -25.31 12.34
C GLU A 92 -6.75 -24.41 12.40
N ASP A 93 -6.64 -23.23 13.02
CA ASP A 93 -7.73 -22.23 13.04
C ASP A 93 -8.11 -21.77 11.62
N ILE A 94 -7.11 -21.53 10.76
CA ILE A 94 -7.33 -21.12 9.37
C ILE A 94 -7.99 -22.25 8.57
N ASP A 95 -7.51 -23.49 8.71
CA ASP A 95 -8.08 -24.65 8.00
C ASP A 95 -9.54 -24.89 8.42
N ASN A 96 -9.84 -24.74 9.71
CA ASN A 96 -11.21 -24.81 10.22
C ASN A 96 -12.09 -23.68 9.65
N GLU A 97 -11.59 -22.45 9.60
CA GLU A 97 -12.32 -21.31 9.02
C GLU A 97 -12.57 -21.50 7.51
N MET A 98 -11.57 -21.98 6.77
CA MET A 98 -11.68 -22.35 5.36
C MET A 98 -12.68 -23.49 5.13
N GLY A 99 -12.68 -24.50 5.99
CA GLY A 99 -13.66 -25.58 5.97
C GLY A 99 -15.09 -25.06 6.14
N ARG A 100 -15.32 -24.15 7.09
CA ARG A 100 -16.62 -23.52 7.31
C ARG A 100 -17.07 -22.69 6.12
N LEU A 101 -16.15 -21.94 5.51
CA LEU A 101 -16.40 -21.17 4.29
C LEU A 101 -16.81 -22.05 3.11
N ARG A 102 -16.11 -23.17 2.90
CA ARG A 102 -16.43 -24.13 1.83
C ARG A 102 -17.82 -24.74 1.99
N LEU A 103 -18.28 -24.90 3.23
CA LEU A 103 -19.63 -25.39 3.57
C LEU A 103 -20.70 -24.30 3.49
N GLY A 104 -20.36 -23.08 3.03
CA GLY A 104 -21.31 -21.98 2.85
C GLY A 104 -21.70 -21.28 4.16
N HIS A 105 -21.00 -21.56 5.27
CA HIS A 105 -21.23 -20.82 6.50
C HIS A 105 -20.64 -19.42 6.40
N SER A 106 -21.41 -18.42 6.82
CA SER A 106 -20.97 -17.03 6.91
C SER A 106 -19.78 -16.90 7.87
N ILE A 107 -18.79 -16.09 7.48
CA ILE A 107 -17.68 -15.72 8.36
C ILE A 107 -18.27 -15.04 9.61
N SER A 108 -17.95 -15.56 10.80
CA SER A 108 -18.49 -15.05 12.07
C SER A 108 -18.11 -13.59 12.35
N ARG A 109 -17.07 -13.07 11.69
CA ARG A 109 -16.67 -11.68 11.77
C ARG A 109 -17.14 -10.96 10.52
N SER A 110 -18.08 -10.02 10.67
CA SER A 110 -18.40 -9.04 9.63
C SER A 110 -17.21 -8.09 9.47
N TRP A 111 -16.15 -8.56 8.81
CA TRP A 111 -14.96 -7.76 8.59
C TRP A 111 -15.23 -6.77 7.45
N LYS A 112 -16.03 -5.74 7.72
CA LYS A 112 -15.90 -4.49 6.96
C LYS A 112 -14.64 -3.80 7.46
N SER A 113 -13.51 -4.32 7.01
CA SER A 113 -12.23 -3.73 7.30
C SER A 113 -12.16 -2.33 6.73
N LYS A 114 -11.60 -1.42 7.51
CA LYS A 114 -11.12 -0.13 7.03
C LYS A 114 -10.22 -0.28 5.78
N HIS A 115 -9.55 -1.42 5.62
CA HIS A 115 -8.71 -1.74 4.46
C HIS A 115 -9.53 -2.08 3.21
N VAL A 116 -10.60 -2.88 3.33
CA VAL A 116 -11.51 -3.19 2.21
C VAL A 116 -12.19 -1.92 1.69
N LEU A 117 -12.60 -1.03 2.59
CA LEU A 117 -13.18 0.26 2.20
C LEU A 117 -12.16 1.15 1.48
N LYS A 118 -10.89 1.12 1.88
CA LYS A 118 -9.80 1.85 1.20
C LYS A 118 -9.49 1.28 -0.18
N ASP A 119 -9.51 -0.05 -0.33
CA ASP A 119 -9.31 -0.69 -1.63
C ASP A 119 -10.46 -0.36 -2.58
N GLN A 120 -11.71 -0.38 -2.09
CA GLN A 120 -12.88 0.09 -2.86
C GLN A 120 -12.74 1.57 -3.27
N GLN A 121 -12.32 2.44 -2.35
CA GLN A 121 -12.05 3.84 -2.68
C GLN A 121 -10.94 4.00 -3.72
N ARG A 122 -9.92 3.14 -3.70
CA ARG A 122 -8.84 3.14 -4.68
C ARG A 122 -9.35 2.78 -6.08
N GLU A 123 -10.19 1.77 -6.21
CA GLU A 123 -10.77 1.40 -7.50
C GLU A 123 -11.66 2.53 -8.06
N VAL A 124 -12.48 3.15 -7.22
CA VAL A 124 -13.27 4.33 -7.62
C VAL A 124 -12.38 5.50 -8.07
N ILE A 125 -11.26 5.76 -7.39
CA ILE A 125 -10.32 6.82 -7.78
C ILE A 125 -9.62 6.48 -9.11
N LYS A 126 -9.26 5.21 -9.33
CA LYS A 126 -8.71 4.76 -10.62
C LYS A 126 -9.71 4.95 -11.75
N GLU A 127 -10.97 4.54 -11.55
CA GLU A 127 -12.04 4.73 -12.53
C GLU A 127 -12.23 6.22 -12.84
N LYS A 128 -12.38 7.08 -11.83
CA LYS A 128 -12.53 8.53 -12.03
C LYS A 128 -11.34 9.17 -12.75
N PHE A 129 -10.13 8.65 -12.52
CA PHE A 129 -8.94 9.07 -13.23
C PHE A 129 -8.97 8.62 -14.72
N ILE A 130 -9.38 7.37 -14.99
CA ILE A 130 -9.53 6.84 -16.37
C ILE A 130 -10.59 7.62 -17.15
N PHE A 131 -11.71 7.98 -16.51
CA PHE A 131 -12.80 8.74 -17.11
C PHE A 131 -12.51 10.25 -17.23
N GLY A 132 -11.34 10.72 -16.79
CA GLY A 132 -10.95 12.14 -16.89
C GLY A 132 -11.69 13.08 -15.94
N GLU A 133 -12.45 12.56 -14.97
CA GLU A 133 -13.17 13.37 -13.98
C GLU A 133 -12.25 13.90 -12.86
N LEU A 134 -11.03 13.36 -12.74
CA LEU A 134 -10.03 13.80 -11.78
C LEU A 134 -9.12 14.85 -12.44
N ILE A 135 -9.60 16.09 -12.48
CA ILE A 135 -8.81 17.25 -12.90
C ILE A 135 -7.85 17.60 -11.76
N LEU A 136 -6.55 17.33 -11.97
CA LEU A 136 -5.47 17.80 -11.11
C LEU A 136 -5.36 19.33 -11.27
N TRP A 137 -5.91 20.07 -10.30
CA TRP A 137 -5.59 21.49 -10.09
C TRP A 137 -4.34 21.60 -9.20
#